data_AF-A0AAE5P7Z3-F1
#
_entry.id   AF-A0AAE5P7Z3-F1
#
_cell.length_a   1.000
_cell.length_b   1.000
_cell.length_c   1.000
_cell.angle_alpha   90.00
_cell.angle_beta   90.00
_cell.angle_gamma   90.00
#
_symmetry.space_group_name_H-M   'P 1'
#
loop_
_entity.id
_entity.type
_entity.pdbx_description
1 polymer ?
#
loop_
_entity_poly.entity_id
_entity_poly.type
_entity_poly.pdbx_seq_one_letter_code
_entity_poly.pdbx_strand_id
1 'polypeptide(L)'
;MLGDTFTLFRPVYYLITLLLVCNFVYVVFLNNKIKATSYILFNSLFFVIIAAVLLFQEGIIDDETNLAGDPLTFDLTIFFGVLLIASFIFRNRKKRKA
;
A
#
# COMPACT_ATOMS: atom_id res chain seq x y z
N MET A 1 10.55 -30.22 1.39
CA MET A 1 9.08 -30.22 1.38
C MET A 1 8.61 -30.03 -0.06
N LEU A 2 8.53 -31.10 -0.84
CA LEU A 2 7.90 -31.07 -2.17
C LEU A 2 6.42 -31.36 -1.94
N GLY A 3 5.56 -30.33 -2.03
CA GLY A 3 4.11 -30.50 -1.92
C GLY A 3 3.37 -29.39 -1.16
N ASP A 4 4.06 -28.59 -0.35
CA ASP A 4 3.41 -27.50 0.38
C ASP A 4 3.22 -26.27 -0.51
N THR A 5 2.05 -25.63 -0.40
CA THR A 5 1.73 -24.43 -1.18
C THR A 5 2.43 -23.21 -0.59
N PHE A 6 3.17 -22.45 -1.40
CA PHE A 6 3.70 -21.15 -0.98
C PHE A 6 2.55 -20.17 -0.72
N THR A 7 2.37 -19.75 0.53
CA THR A 7 1.21 -18.94 0.95
C THR A 7 1.57 -17.52 1.41
N LEU A 8 2.86 -17.18 1.50
CA LEU A 8 3.30 -15.90 2.05
C LEU A 8 2.75 -14.70 1.28
N PHE A 9 2.56 -14.78 -0.05
CA PHE A 9 1.98 -13.66 -0.82
C PHE A 9 0.44 -13.54 -0.74
N ARG A 10 -0.28 -14.47 -0.11
CA ARG A 10 -1.76 -14.40 -0.01
C ARG A 10 -2.28 -13.08 0.59
N PRO A 11 -1.69 -12.53 1.67
CA PRO A 11 -2.12 -11.23 2.21
C PRO A 11 -2.00 -10.09 1.21
N VAL A 12 -0.96 -10.09 0.36
CA VAL A 12 -0.79 -9.08 -0.70
C VAL A 12 -1.89 -9.23 -1.74
N TYR A 13 -2.21 -10.46 -2.16
CA TYR A 13 -3.32 -10.71 -3.07
C TYR A 13 -4.67 -10.29 -2.50
N TYR A 14 -4.92 -10.49 -1.20
CA TYR A 14 -6.14 -10.01 -0.54
C TYR A 14 -6.21 -8.48 -0.51
N LEU A 15 -5.09 -7.80 -0.23
CA LEU A 15 -5.01 -6.34 -0.26
C LEU A 15 -5.22 -5.75 -1.66
N ILE A 16 -4.60 -6.35 -2.69
CA ILE A 16 -4.78 -5.95 -4.09
C ILE A 16 -6.24 -6.17 -4.51
N THR A 17 -6.84 -7.31 -4.12
CA THR A 17 -8.26 -7.60 -4.40
C THR A 17 -9.16 -6.54 -3.75
N LEU A 18 -8.92 -6.19 -2.48
CA LEU A 18 -9.67 -5.15 -1.78
C LEU A 18 -9.51 -3.79 -2.46
N LEU A 19 -8.29 -3.42 -2.87
CA LEU A 19 -8.01 -2.20 -3.62
C LEU A 19 -8.78 -2.16 -4.94
N LEU A 20 -8.79 -3.26 -5.70
CA LEU A 20 -9.53 -3.37 -6.96
C LEU A 20 -11.04 -3.25 -6.75
N VAL A 21 -11.59 -3.87 -5.70
CA VAL A 21 -13.01 -3.72 -5.33
C VAL A 21 -13.32 -2.26 -4.99
N CYS A 22 -12.50 -1.60 -4.17
CA CYS A 22 -12.67 -0.17 -3.87
C CYS A 22 -12.60 0.69 -5.13
N ASN A 23 -11.73 0.35 -6.08
CA ASN A 23 -11.58 1.08 -7.34
C ASN A 23 -12.79 0.91 -8.25
N PHE A 24 -13.28 -0.33 -8.39
CA PHE A 24 -14.52 -0.61 -9.10
C PHE A 24 -15.70 0.16 -8.50
N VAL A 25 -15.87 0.10 -7.18
CA VAL A 25 -16.94 0.82 -6.48
C VAL A 25 -16.83 2.33 -6.69
N TYR A 26 -15.62 2.88 -6.65
CA TYR A 26 -15.40 4.29 -6.93
C TYR A 26 -15.85 4.66 -8.34
N VAL A 27 -15.38 3.94 -9.35
CA VAL A 27 -15.68 4.23 -10.76
C VAL A 27 -17.18 4.12 -11.05
N VAL A 28 -17.84 3.06 -10.58
CA VAL A 28 -19.23 2.77 -10.91
C VAL A 28 -20.22 3.61 -10.11
N PHE A 29 -19.95 3.84 -8.82
CA PHE A 29 -20.96 4.41 -7.91
C PHE A 29 -20.57 5.75 -7.27
N LEU A 30 -19.27 6.02 -7.08
CA LEU A 30 -18.82 7.13 -6.22
C LEU A 30 -18.08 8.24 -6.97
N ASN A 31 -17.76 8.10 -8.26
CA ASN A 31 -16.98 9.08 -9.01
C ASN A 31 -17.63 10.48 -9.00
N ASN A 32 -18.97 10.55 -9.02
CA ASN A 32 -19.70 11.81 -8.94
C ASN A 32 -19.88 12.34 -7.50
N LYS A 33 -19.60 11.52 -6.48
CA LYS A 33 -19.82 11.83 -5.06
C LYS A 33 -18.52 12.16 -4.31
N ILE A 34 -17.42 11.53 -4.71
CA ILE A 34 -16.12 11.64 -4.06
C ILE A 34 -15.16 12.36 -5.00
N LYS A 35 -14.53 13.44 -4.52
CA LYS A 35 -13.50 14.15 -5.29
C LYS A 35 -12.33 13.21 -5.58
N ALA A 36 -11.84 13.23 -6.82
CA ALA A 36 -10.67 12.45 -7.26
C ALA A 36 -9.47 12.59 -6.31
N THR A 37 -9.18 13.79 -5.80
CA THR A 37 -8.09 14.00 -4.82
C THR A 37 -8.25 13.19 -3.53
N SER A 38 -9.47 13.03 -3.03
CA SER A 38 -9.74 12.22 -1.83
C SER A 38 -9.51 10.74 -2.11
N TYR A 39 -9.94 10.29 -3.29
CA TYR A 39 -9.81 8.91 -3.72
C TYR A 39 -8.36 8.51 -4.05
N ILE A 40 -7.59 9.43 -4.64
CA ILE A 40 -6.14 9.25 -4.85
C ILE A 40 -5.43 9.05 -3.51
N LEU A 41 -5.72 9.89 -2.50
CA LEU A 41 -5.12 9.72 -1.16
C LEU A 41 -5.50 8.40 -0.49
N PHE A 42 -6.75 7.95 -0.68
CA PHE A 42 -7.17 6.64 -0.20
C PHE A 42 -6.41 5.51 -0.90
N ASN A 43 -6.21 5.58 -2.23
CA ASN A 43 -5.36 4.62 -2.96
C ASN A 43 -3.91 4.65 -2.47
N SER A 44 -3.33 5.84 -2.26
CA SER A 44 -1.97 5.98 -1.75
C SER A 44 -1.79 5.29 -0.40
N LEU A 45 -2.80 5.31 0.48
CA LEU A 45 -2.77 4.57 1.74
C LEU A 45 -2.67 3.06 1.50
N PHE A 46 -3.46 2.52 0.57
CA PHE A 46 -3.40 1.09 0.22
C PHE A 46 -2.03 0.68 -0.32
N PHE A 47 -1.40 1.51 -1.17
CA PHE A 47 -0.06 1.22 -1.67
C PHE A 47 1.00 1.20 -0.57
N VAL A 48 0.92 2.09 0.42
CA VAL A 48 1.81 2.06 1.59
C VAL A 48 1.59 0.79 2.42
N ILE A 49 0.33 0.38 2.64
CA ILE A 49 0.02 -0.86 3.37
C ILE A 49 0.56 -2.08 2.62
N ILE A 50 0.38 -2.15 1.28
CA ILE A 50 0.91 -3.22 0.45
C ILE A 50 2.44 -3.27 0.53
N ALA A 51 3.12 -2.12 0.44
CA ALA A 51 4.58 -2.05 0.57
C ALA A 51 5.05 -2.55 1.95
N ALA A 52 4.39 -2.15 3.03
CA ALA A 52 4.72 -2.61 4.38
C ALA A 52 4.54 -4.14 4.55
N VAL A 53 3.48 -4.70 3.97
CA VAL A 53 3.24 -6.16 3.99
C VAL A 53 4.29 -6.90 3.14
N LEU A 54 4.68 -6.35 1.99
CA LEU A 54 5.74 -6.91 1.17
C LEU A 54 7.09 -6.91 1.89
N LEU A 55 7.46 -5.80 2.54
CA LEU A 55 8.67 -5.69 3.35
C LEU A 55 8.69 -6.71 4.51
N PHE A 56 7.54 -6.94 5.14
CA PHE A 56 7.43 -7.97 6.19
C PHE A 56 7.60 -9.39 5.63
N GLN A 57 7.04 -9.66 4.45
CA GLN A 57 7.18 -10.96 3.78
C GLN A 57 8.60 -11.20 3.28
N GLU A 58 9.26 -10.18 2.76
CA GLU A 58 10.67 -10.20 2.41
C GLU A 58 11.52 -10.59 3.63
N GLY A 59 11.29 -9.96 4.79
CA GLY A 59 12.00 -10.33 6.02
C GLY A 59 11.80 -11.78 6.46
N ILE A 60 10.62 -12.38 6.24
CA ILE A 60 10.40 -13.82 6.50
C ILE A 60 11.20 -14.68 5.51
N ILE A 61 11.19 -14.31 4.23
CA ILE A 61 11.90 -15.05 3.18
C ILE A 61 13.41 -14.98 3.41
N ASP A 62 13.93 -13.81 3.76
CA ASP A 62 15.36 -13.61 4.03
C ASP A 62 15.81 -14.44 5.24
N ASP A 63 15.01 -14.50 6.31
CA ASP A 63 15.29 -15.31 7.49
C ASP A 63 15.30 -16.82 7.16
N GLU A 64 14.28 -17.30 6.42
CA GLU A 64 14.19 -18.71 6.00
C GLU A 64 15.31 -19.12 5.03
N THR A 65 15.80 -18.18 4.20
CA THR A 65 16.86 -18.43 3.22
C THR A 65 18.26 -18.09 3.74
N ASN A 66 18.37 -17.63 4.99
CA ASN A 66 19.62 -17.18 5.61
C ASN A 66 20.34 -16.12 4.76
N LEU A 67 19.56 -15.21 4.17
CA LEU A 67 20.03 -14.02 3.46
C LEU A 67 20.03 -12.80 4.38
N ALA A 68 20.81 -11.79 4.01
CA ALA A 68 20.76 -10.50 4.68
C ALA A 68 19.60 -9.67 4.11
N GLY A 69 18.94 -8.90 4.97
CA GLY A 69 17.86 -8.00 4.53
C GLY A 69 18.32 -6.89 3.60
N ASP A 70 17.39 -6.37 2.79
CA ASP A 70 17.62 -5.28 1.85
C ASP A 70 17.31 -3.89 2.45
N PRO A 71 18.32 -3.03 2.68
CA PRO A 71 18.09 -1.67 3.16
C PRO A 71 17.31 -0.81 2.17
N LEU A 72 17.41 -1.07 0.87
CA LEU A 72 16.76 -0.24 -0.15
C LEU A 72 15.23 -0.38 -0.07
N THR A 73 14.73 -1.60 0.03
CA THR A 73 13.28 -1.86 0.13
C THR A 73 12.71 -1.29 1.45
N PHE A 74 13.49 -1.32 2.53
CA PHE A 74 13.16 -0.64 3.77
C PHE A 74 13.05 0.89 3.61
N ASP A 75 14.08 1.53 3.04
CA ASP A 75 14.13 2.98 2.81
C ASP A 75 13.00 3.46 1.88
N LEU A 76 12.70 2.71 0.83
CA LEU A 76 11.58 2.99 -0.07
C LEU A 76 10.24 2.92 0.65
N THR A 77 10.05 1.95 1.54
CA THR A 77 8.82 1.82 2.33
C THR A 77 8.62 3.02 3.25
N ILE A 78 9.69 3.47 3.92
CA ILE A 78 9.68 4.71 4.71
C ILE A 78 9.34 5.91 3.82
N PHE A 79 10.00 6.03 2.67
CA PHE A 79 9.77 7.12 1.73
C PHE A 79 8.30 7.18 1.27
N PHE A 80 7.67 6.03 0.98
CA PHE A 80 6.25 5.98 0.63
C PHE A 80 5.36 6.47 1.78
N GLY A 81 5.66 6.09 3.02
CA GLY A 81 4.98 6.61 4.21
C GLY A 81 5.12 8.12 4.36
N VAL A 82 6.32 8.66 4.16
CA VAL A 82 6.59 10.11 4.21
C VAL A 82 5.80 10.84 3.11
N LEU A 83 5.79 10.33 1.88
CA LEU A 83 5.01 10.91 0.78
C LEU A 83 3.51 10.93 1.08
N LEU A 84 2.97 9.86 1.66
CA LEU A 84 1.56 9.81 2.07
C LEU A 84 1.24 10.88 3.13
N ILE A 85 2.05 10.97 4.18
CA ILE A 85 1.88 11.96 5.25
C ILE A 85 1.98 13.38 4.70
N ALA A 86 3.00 13.66 3.89
CA ALA A 86 3.17 14.95 3.23
C ALA A 86 1.93 15.32 2.40
N SER A 87 1.40 14.37 1.63
CA SER A 87 0.21 14.58 0.80
C SER A 87 -1.03 14.94 1.64
N PHE A 88 -1.21 14.32 2.81
CA PHE A 88 -2.25 14.70 3.76
C PHE A 88 -2.06 16.12 4.32
N ILE A 89 -0.84 16.48 4.72
CA ILE A 89 -0.51 17.81 5.27
C ILE A 89 -0.79 18.90 4.24
N PHE A 90 -0.28 18.75 3.01
CA PHE A 90 -0.47 19.74 1.95
C PHE A 90 -1.95 19.91 1.57
N ARG A 91 -2.72 18.82 1.49
CA ARG A 91 -4.16 18.90 1.25
C ARG A 91 -4.90 19.65 2.36
N ASN A 92 -4.60 19.36 3.62
CA ASN A 92 -5.24 20.02 4.76
C ASN A 92 -4.89 21.51 4.85
N ARG A 93 -3.64 21.88 4.54
CA ARG A 93 -3.24 23.29 4.42
C ARG A 93 -3.99 24.01 3.30
N LYS A 94 -4.17 23.37 2.14
CA LYS A 94 -4.92 23.95 1.01
C LYS A 94 -6.40 24.18 1.37
N LYS A 95 -7.03 23.23 2.08
CA LYS A 95 -8.41 23.39 2.59
C LYS A 95 -8.58 24.56 3.56
N ARG A 96 -7.57 24.88 4.38
CA ARG A 96 -7.64 26.02 5.33
C ARG A 96 -7.51 27.39 4.67
N LYS A 97 -7.00 27.44 3.43
CA LYS A 97 -6.78 28.69 2.68
C LYS A 97 -7.89 29.01 1.66
N ALA A 98 -8.83 28.09 1.45
CA ALA A 98 -9.96 28.21 0.53
C ALA A 98 -11.25 28.43 1.34
#